data_AF-A0A7X9FTH3-F1
#
_entry.id   AF-A0A7X9FTH3-F1
#
_cell.length_a   1.000
_cell.length_b   1.000
_cell.length_c   1.000
_cell.angle_alpha   90.00
_cell.angle_beta   90.00
_cell.angle_gamma   90.00
#
_symmetry.space_group_name_H-M   'P 1'
#
loop_
_entity.id
_entity.type
_entity.pdbx_description
1 polymer ?
#
loop_
_entity_poly.entity_id
_entity_poly.type
_entity_poly.pdbx_seq_one_letter_code
_entity_poly.pdbx_strand_id
1 'polypeptide(L)'
;MAKKLLIANNPLLSGPAFGDREKSGIPYREIEINLIDRDPKQPRSTFDEEKLKELASSIKTYGVLSPILVKPAERKGRYDLVSGERRLRAAQIAGLLKIPAIVD
;
A
#
# COMPACT_ATOMS: atom_id res chain seq x y z
N MET A 1 13.85 23.09 11.27
CA MET A 1 12.42 23.41 11.04
C MET A 1 11.74 22.21 10.39
N ALA A 2 11.04 21.39 11.16
CA ALA A 2 10.35 20.21 10.66
C ALA A 2 8.91 20.60 10.29
N LYS A 3 8.56 20.55 9.00
CA LYS A 3 7.17 20.78 8.55
C LYS A 3 6.33 19.58 8.97
N LYS A 4 5.67 19.75 10.12
CA LYS A 4 4.47 19.03 10.54
C LYS A 4 3.36 19.41 9.57
N LEU A 5 3.21 18.69 8.46
CA LEU A 5 2.03 18.83 7.60
C LEU A 5 1.00 17.80 8.06
N LEU A 6 0.11 18.26 8.93
CA LEU A 6 -1.10 17.56 9.34
C LEU A 6 -1.97 17.31 8.10
N ILE A 7 -2.18 16.03 7.78
CA ILE A 7 -3.10 15.54 6.76
C ILE A 7 -4.53 15.65 7.31
N ALA A 8 -4.99 16.89 7.58
CA ALA A 8 -6.26 17.11 8.25
C ALA A 8 -7.48 17.14 7.31
N ASN A 9 -7.34 17.35 5.99
CA ASN A 9 -8.50 17.60 5.13
C ASN A 9 -8.34 17.00 3.72
N ASN A 10 -8.37 15.67 3.61
CA ASN A 10 -8.66 15.01 2.33
C ASN A 10 -10.05 14.37 2.47
N PRO A 11 -11.02 14.62 1.59
CA PRO A 11 -12.38 14.08 1.74
C PRO A 11 -12.49 12.56 1.53
N LEU A 12 -11.43 11.86 1.09
CA LEU A 12 -11.29 10.40 1.18
C LEU A 12 -10.73 9.91 2.54
N LEU A 13 -10.27 10.85 3.37
CA LEU A 13 -9.72 10.68 4.73
C LEU A 13 -10.73 11.13 5.82
N SER A 14 -11.96 11.49 5.46
CA SER A 14 -13.08 11.68 6.41
C SER A 14 -13.70 10.35 6.88
N GLY A 15 -12.94 9.26 6.76
CA GLY A 15 -13.27 8.00 7.41
C GLY A 15 -12.57 7.91 8.77
N PRO A 16 -13.01 6.98 9.64
CA PRO A 16 -12.35 6.70 10.90
C PRO A 16 -10.82 6.67 10.76
N ALA A 17 -10.09 7.17 11.77
CA ALA A 17 -8.63 7.13 11.78
C ALA A 17 -8.15 5.70 11.50
N PHE A 18 -6.91 5.52 11.02
CA PHE A 18 -6.40 4.20 10.64
C PHE A 18 -6.61 3.12 11.72
N GLY A 19 -6.57 3.48 13.01
CA GLY A 19 -6.87 2.58 14.13
C GLY A 19 -8.37 2.29 14.36
N ASP A 20 -9.27 3.11 13.87
CA ASP A 20 -10.73 2.93 14.00
C ASP A 20 -11.30 2.01 12.89
N ARG A 21 -10.60 1.85 11.76
CA ARG A 21 -11.00 0.91 10.68
C ARG A 21 -10.85 -0.56 11.07
N GLU A 22 -9.98 -0.86 12.03
CA GLU A 22 -9.86 -2.20 12.61
C GLU A 22 -11.18 -2.68 13.26
N LYS A 23 -12.03 -1.75 13.71
CA LYS A 23 -13.35 -2.05 14.28
C LYS A 23 -14.44 -2.35 13.24
N SER A 24 -14.20 -2.12 11.94
CA SER A 24 -15.24 -2.26 10.90
C SER A 24 -15.28 -3.65 10.25
N GLY A 25 -14.54 -4.63 10.76
CA GLY A 25 -14.46 -5.97 10.16
C GLY A 25 -13.71 -6.02 8.82
N ILE A 26 -13.11 -4.90 8.39
CA ILE A 26 -12.22 -4.86 7.23
C ILE A 26 -10.80 -5.09 7.74
N PRO A 27 -10.09 -6.18 7.38
CA PRO A 27 -8.82 -6.52 7.99
C PRO A 27 -7.68 -5.63 7.47
N TYR A 28 -7.67 -4.37 7.89
CA TYR A 28 -6.60 -3.42 7.57
C TYR A 28 -5.36 -3.69 8.43
N ARG A 29 -4.20 -3.85 7.79
CA ARG A 29 -2.90 -4.09 8.45
C ARG A 29 -1.77 -3.39 7.73
N GLU A 30 -0.75 -2.97 8.49
CA GLU A 30 0.55 -2.62 7.90
C GLU A 30 1.40 -3.88 7.75
N ILE A 31 1.76 -4.21 6.51
CA ILE A 31 2.53 -5.41 6.19
C ILE A 31 3.89 -5.00 5.66
N GLU A 32 4.95 -5.70 6.09
CA GLU A 32 6.27 -5.53 5.53
C GLU A 32 6.27 -5.91 4.05
N ILE A 33 6.82 -5.04 3.21
CA ILE A 33 6.81 -5.23 1.76
C ILE A 33 7.46 -6.56 1.36
N ASN A 34 8.46 -7.02 2.11
CA ASN A 34 9.18 -8.28 1.89
C ASN A 34 8.33 -9.54 2.16
N LEU A 35 7.23 -9.41 2.91
CA LEU A 35 6.31 -10.50 3.20
C LEU A 35 5.24 -10.68 2.12
N ILE A 36 5.20 -9.77 1.13
CA ILE A 36 4.19 -9.76 0.08
C ILE A 36 4.77 -10.37 -1.19
N ASP A 37 4.22 -11.52 -1.57
CA ASP A 37 4.52 -12.21 -2.81
C ASP A 37 3.65 -11.65 -3.94
N ARG A 38 4.29 -11.43 -5.09
CA ARG A 38 3.64 -10.91 -6.30
C ARG A 38 3.40 -12.08 -7.23
N ASP A 39 2.19 -12.19 -7.79
CA ASP A 39 1.89 -13.25 -8.74
C ASP A 39 2.60 -12.97 -10.09
N PRO A 40 3.58 -13.81 -10.50
CA PRO A 40 4.28 -13.63 -11.77
C PRO A 40 3.38 -13.89 -12.99
N LYS A 41 2.20 -14.50 -12.80
CA LYS A 41 1.26 -14.83 -13.88
C LYS A 41 0.34 -13.66 -14.25
N GLN A 42 0.53 -12.48 -13.65
CA GLN A 42 -0.29 -11.32 -13.95
C GLN A 42 -0.03 -10.81 -15.39
N PRO A 43 -1.05 -10.83 -16.27
CA PRO A 43 -0.88 -10.53 -17.70
C PRO A 43 -0.54 -9.06 -17.96
N ARG A 44 -0.84 -8.16 -17.02
CA ARG A 44 -0.49 -6.74 -17.10
C ARG A 44 0.82 -6.47 -16.37
N SER A 45 1.92 -6.73 -17.08
CA SER A 45 3.29 -6.52 -16.57
C SER A 45 4.03 -5.34 -17.21
N THR A 46 3.45 -4.71 -18.24
CA THR A 46 3.98 -3.47 -18.84
C THR A 46 3.52 -2.27 -18.02
N PHE A 47 4.48 -1.66 -17.33
CA PHE A 47 4.26 -0.41 -16.61
C PHE A 47 5.05 0.70 -17.29
N ASP A 48 4.37 1.82 -17.49
CA ASP A 48 5.01 3.09 -17.83
C ASP A 48 5.90 3.50 -16.65
N GLU A 49 7.22 3.46 -16.85
CA GLU A 49 8.21 3.71 -15.80
C GLU A 49 8.16 5.16 -15.28
N GLU A 50 7.84 6.13 -16.14
CA GLU A 50 7.73 7.53 -15.75
C GLU A 50 6.58 7.71 -14.78
N LYS A 51 5.39 7.19 -15.12
CA LYS A 51 4.22 7.21 -14.24
C LYS A 51 4.45 6.47 -12.93
N LEU A 52 5.32 5.45 -12.92
CA LEU A 52 5.68 4.72 -11.71
C LEU A 52 6.59 5.56 -10.80
N LYS A 53 7.56 6.28 -11.38
CA LYS A 53 8.44 7.21 -10.64
C LYS A 53 7.67 8.39 -10.07
N GLU A 54 6.71 8.95 -10.82
CA GLU A 54 5.81 9.99 -10.32
C GLU A 54 5.00 9.49 -9.11
N LEU A 55 4.43 8.28 -9.21
CA LEU A 55 3.69 7.66 -8.11
C LEU A 55 4.60 7.41 -6.91
N ALA A 56 5.84 6.96 -7.12
CA ALA A 56 6.82 6.76 -6.06
C ALA A 56 7.19 8.08 -5.36
N SER A 57 7.36 9.17 -6.11
CA SER A 57 7.61 10.51 -5.56
C SER A 57 6.44 10.99 -4.70
N SER A 58 5.20 10.77 -5.17
CA SER A 58 3.99 11.05 -4.40
C SER A 58 3.92 10.21 -3.12
N ILE A 59 4.16 8.90 -3.21
CA ILE A 59 4.17 7.98 -2.05
C ILE A 59 5.27 8.36 -1.05
N LYS A 60 6.44 8.80 -1.52
CA LYS A 60 7.52 9.26 -0.65
C LYS A 60 7.14 10.52 0.15
N THR A 61 6.30 11.37 -0.43
CA THR A 61 5.86 12.64 0.18
C THR A 61 4.64 12.46 1.09
N TYR A 62 3.66 11.68 0.66
CA TYR A 62 2.34 11.58 1.29
C TYR A 62 2.04 10.21 1.92
N GLY A 63 2.89 9.22 1.70
CA GLY A 63 2.61 7.82 2.02
C GLY A 63 1.63 7.17 1.02
N VAL A 64 1.27 5.92 1.30
CA VAL A 64 0.31 5.17 0.47
C VAL A 64 -1.10 5.47 0.95
N LEU A 65 -1.81 6.31 0.20
CA LEU A 65 -3.18 6.73 0.56
C LEU A 65 -4.23 5.62 0.36
N SER A 66 -4.04 4.76 -0.63
CA SER A 66 -4.96 3.66 -0.94
C SER A 66 -4.30 2.32 -0.64
N PRO A 67 -4.84 1.54 0.31
CA PRO A 67 -4.23 0.27 0.69
C PRO A 67 -4.25 -0.73 -0.47
N ILE A 68 -3.26 -1.60 -0.50
CA ILE A 68 -3.23 -2.75 -1.41
C ILE A 68 -4.17 -3.84 -0.91
N LEU A 69 -4.59 -4.73 -1.80
CA LEU A 69 -5.38 -5.91 -1.41
C LEU A 69 -4.46 -7.12 -1.44
N VAL A 70 -4.42 -7.85 -0.34
CA VAL A 70 -3.65 -9.08 -0.21
C VAL A 70 -4.53 -10.17 0.36
N LYS A 71 -4.12 -11.42 0.16
CA LYS A 71 -4.68 -12.59 0.83
C LYS A 71 -3.57 -13.36 1.54
N PRO A 72 -3.85 -14.13 2.59
CA PRO A 72 -2.85 -15.03 3.18
C PRO A 72 -2.31 -16.00 2.12
N ALA A 73 -0.98 -16.11 2.03
CA ALA A 73 -0.34 -17.10 1.16
C ALA A 73 -0.33 -18.48 1.83
N GLU A 74 -0.07 -19.54 1.05
CA GLU A 74 0.10 -20.90 1.59
C GLU A 74 1.25 -20.98 2.60
N ARG A 75 2.30 -20.17 2.41
CA ARG A 75 3.40 -20.06 3.37
C ARG A 75 2.98 -19.18 4.55
N LYS A 76 3.00 -19.76 5.75
CA LYS A 76 2.69 -19.05 7.01
C LYS A 76 3.48 -17.75 7.14
N GLY A 77 2.76 -16.67 7.41
CA GLY A 77 3.34 -15.33 7.61
C GLY A 77 3.61 -14.54 6.33
N ARG A 78 3.23 -15.06 5.15
CA ARG A 78 3.32 -14.36 3.87
C ARG A 78 1.94 -14.05 3.30
N TYR A 79 1.92 -13.12 2.36
CA TYR A 79 0.70 -12.63 1.74
C TYR A 79 0.85 -12.60 0.22
N ASP A 80 -0.15 -13.06 -0.51
CA ASP A 80 -0.19 -12.92 -1.96
C ASP A 80 -0.88 -11.60 -2.33
N LEU A 81 -0.25 -10.83 -3.21
CA LEU A 81 -0.85 -9.62 -3.74
C LEU A 81 -2.01 -9.97 -4.69
N VAL A 82 -3.20 -9.50 -4.33
CA VAL A 82 -4.41 -9.61 -5.17
C VAL A 82 -4.56 -8.38 -6.06
N SER A 83 -4.34 -7.18 -5.51
CA SER A 83 -4.43 -5.92 -6.26
C SER A 83 -3.57 -4.81 -5.66
N GLY A 84 -3.16 -3.86 -6.52
CA GLY A 84 -2.34 -2.72 -6.12
C GLY A 84 -0.85 -2.85 -6.48
N GLU A 85 -0.52 -3.68 -7.46
CA GLU A 85 0.83 -3.94 -7.98
C GLU A 85 1.64 -2.66 -8.27
N ARG A 86 1.03 -1.65 -8.89
CA ARG A 86 1.68 -0.33 -9.12
C ARG A 86 2.06 0.37 -7.82
N ARG A 87 1.20 0.30 -6.80
CA ARG A 87 1.43 0.92 -5.49
C ARG A 87 2.51 0.17 -4.72
N LEU A 88 2.52 -1.16 -4.77
CA LEU A 88 3.57 -1.97 -4.17
C LEU A 88 4.94 -1.64 -4.79
N ARG A 89 5.05 -1.61 -6.12
CA ARG A 89 6.29 -1.21 -6.82
C ARG A 89 6.70 0.22 -6.51
N ALA A 90 5.76 1.15 -6.53
CA ALA A 90 6.08 2.55 -6.23
C ALA A 90 6.49 2.76 -4.76
N ALA A 91 5.92 2.00 -3.82
CA ALA A 91 6.34 1.97 -2.42
C ALA A 91 7.76 1.39 -2.25
N GLN A 92 8.11 0.35 -3.02
CA GLN A 92 9.48 -0.17 -3.08
C GLN A 92 10.47 0.88 -3.60
N ILE A 93 10.14 1.56 -4.70
CA ILE A 93 10.97 2.64 -5.27
C ILE A 93 11.08 3.82 -4.29
N ALA A 94 10.01 4.13 -3.56
CA ALA A 94 10.00 5.16 -2.54
C ALA A 94 10.84 4.80 -1.30
N GLY A 95 11.25 3.54 -1.15
CA GLY A 95 12.05 3.04 -0.03
C GLY A 95 11.25 2.77 1.24
N LEU A 96 9.94 2.49 1.13
CA LEU A 96 9.12 2.12 2.28
C LEU A 96 9.43 0.69 2.74
N LEU A 97 9.40 0.45 4.05
CA LEU A 97 9.57 -0.89 4.64
C LEU A 97 8.22 -1.62 4.79
N LYS A 98 7.16 -0.85 5.05
CA LYS A 98 5.81 -1.33 5.28
C LYS A 98 4.83 -0.63 4.36
N ILE A 99 3.74 -1.31 4.03
CA ILE A 99 2.68 -0.79 3.18
C ILE A 99 1.32 -1.12 3.81
N PRO A 100 0.35 -0.17 3.79
CA PRO A 100 -0.99 -0.44 4.23
C PRO A 100 -1.69 -1.42 3.28
N ALA A 101 -2.26 -2.47 3.84
CA ALA A 101 -2.91 -3.55 3.12
C ALA A 101 -4.25 -3.92 3.77
N ILE A 102 -5.19 -4.36 2.94
CA ILE A 102 -6.40 -5.05 3.38
C ILE A 102 -6.15 -6.53 3.14
N VAL A 103 -6.32 -7.34 4.19
CA VAL A 103 -6.25 -8.81 4.11
C VAL A 103 -7.66 -9.33 3.86
N ASP A 104 -7.88 -9.99 2.74
CA ASP A 104 -9.11 -10.75 2.44
C ASP A 104 -9.09 -12.13 3.13
#